data_AF-A0A2K9PUV3-F1
#
_entry.id   AF-A0A2K9PUV3-F1
#
_cell.length_a   1.000
_cell.length_b   1.000
_cell.length_c   1.000
_cell.angle_alpha   90.00
_cell.angle_beta   90.00
_cell.angle_gamma   90.00
#
_symmetry.space_group_name_H-M   'P 1'
#
loop_
_entity.id
_entity.type
_entity.pdbx_description
1 polymer ?
#
loop_
_entity_poly.entity_id
_entity_poly.type
_entity_poly.pdbx_seq_one_letter_code
_entity_poly.pdbx_strand_id
1 'polypeptide(L)'
;MKFRRLFITAIFLLLIFNGNSQKKNDPYGKDWDELTQHKIPDWFRDAKFGIYAHLGVYCVPAYESEWYPRYMYTKGHKVQKYHEEKYGKLSEFGYHDFIPMFKLENFNAKEWAKLYKRAGAKFAGPVAEHHDGFSMWDSKVNRWNAKDMGPKRDVVGELTKAIRKEGMKVITSFHHGFNLESYYATVEGTHTANPEYGDLYGKFENEEEGYDRWLAKLEEVIDKYKPDQIWFDWGLRVVPLEYRRKFASYYYSKEKEWDKELIITRKLDQLPDGVGVLDYEGGSARDLTPYLWQTDQSTGGHIWSWRDGIHIRSARSVLHELITVVSKNGVLLLNICPAADGSIPGGQKEMLYEIGDWLKVNGEAIYGTRPWRVRGEGPDLFGRYGYYMFHATARQKSKMNVHFTQKDGNLYAICLNWPGEGFTFDKIQVKKHSEKSKVTLLGHGNVDYTVDGEDLTINPFSSIKEKDMPFKHAYVLKLEGFDLEAEPFSKLEVLHLNANNATTTGRIIVRKGNKKKDGSYERNRLYKWDNARDKAFWLVNVKVPGKYIVRGELATRFRAARMVLDNGEDTLKFSTIPSQNYGEGFLKDYGVINFSKTGIQKVELRLEDLNDFPGIQAFWQLELAPLD
;
A
#
# COMPACT_ATOMS: atom_id res chain seq x y z
N MET A 1 -53.57 61.30 28.58
CA MET A 1 -52.70 61.83 27.50
C MET A 1 -51.57 60.85 27.25
N LYS A 2 -51.43 60.44 25.99
CA LYS A 2 -50.40 59.65 25.27
C LYS A 2 -49.01 59.38 25.90
N PHE A 3 -48.58 58.11 25.76
CA PHE A 3 -47.24 57.54 25.42
C PHE A 3 -46.05 57.85 26.37
N ARG A 4 -45.22 56.90 26.84
CA ARG A 4 -44.29 56.04 26.07
C ARG A 4 -43.57 55.03 27.00
N ARG A 5 -43.08 53.95 26.37
CA ARG A 5 -42.43 52.74 26.91
C ARG A 5 -41.02 52.98 27.47
N LEU A 6 -40.60 52.17 28.44
CA LEU A 6 -39.19 51.75 28.57
C LEU A 6 -39.09 50.27 28.93
N PHE A 7 -38.25 49.57 28.17
CA PHE A 7 -37.93 48.15 28.24
C PHE A 7 -37.01 47.86 29.44
N ILE A 8 -37.24 46.73 30.13
CA ILE A 8 -36.29 46.10 31.05
C ILE A 8 -35.66 44.93 30.29
N THR A 9 -34.34 44.90 30.16
CA THR A 9 -33.59 43.71 29.74
C THR A 9 -32.42 43.56 30.70
N ALA A 10 -32.45 42.50 31.50
CA ALA A 10 -31.41 42.14 32.44
C ALA A 10 -30.22 41.55 31.67
N ILE A 11 -29.05 42.17 31.85
CA ILE A 11 -27.75 41.64 31.38
C ILE A 11 -27.19 40.76 32.49
N PHE A 12 -27.18 39.44 32.26
CA PHE A 12 -26.35 38.51 33.02
C PHE A 12 -24.94 38.53 32.43
N LEU A 13 -23.95 38.85 33.26
CA LEU A 13 -22.54 38.71 32.94
C LEU A 13 -22.20 37.25 32.61
N LEU A 14 -21.86 37.00 31.34
CA LEU A 14 -21.07 35.84 30.94
C LEU A 14 -19.62 36.32 30.79
N LEU A 15 -18.78 35.91 31.74
CA LEU A 15 -17.32 35.91 31.60
C LEU A 15 -16.95 34.99 30.44
N ILE A 16 -16.79 35.56 29.24
CA ILE A 16 -16.11 34.90 28.15
C ILE A 16 -14.61 34.93 28.52
N PHE A 17 -14.12 33.81 29.04
CA PHE A 17 -12.71 33.48 28.95
C PHE A 17 -12.36 33.45 27.46
N ASN A 18 -11.78 34.55 26.96
CA ASN A 18 -11.01 34.52 25.72
C ASN A 18 -9.78 33.66 25.98
N GLY A 19 -9.94 32.35 25.79
CA GLY A 19 -8.83 31.42 25.57
C GLY A 19 -8.17 31.71 24.23
N ASN A 20 -7.52 32.88 24.12
CA ASN A 20 -6.42 33.03 23.18
C ASN A 20 -5.30 32.16 23.73
N SER A 21 -5.30 30.87 23.37
CA SER A 21 -4.07 30.10 23.46
C SER A 21 -3.08 30.84 22.57
N GLN A 22 -2.05 31.41 23.18
CA GLN A 22 -0.86 31.78 22.43
C GLN A 22 -0.43 30.51 21.69
N LYS A 23 -0.65 30.45 20.38
CA LYS A 23 0.07 29.51 19.52
C LYS A 23 1.54 29.79 19.85
N LYS A 24 2.17 28.89 20.61
CA LYS A 24 3.64 28.85 20.71
C LYS A 24 4.16 28.95 19.28
N ASN A 25 5.20 29.75 19.06
CA ASN A 25 5.92 29.81 17.80
C ASN A 25 6.50 28.42 17.51
N ASP A 26 5.66 27.52 16.99
CA ASP A 26 6.05 26.24 16.43
C ASP A 26 6.65 26.53 15.06
N PRO A 27 7.97 26.38 14.87
CA PRO A 27 8.61 26.63 13.57
C PRO A 27 8.08 25.67 12.49
N TYR A 28 7.43 24.58 12.89
CA TYR A 28 6.81 23.59 12.01
C TYR A 28 5.30 23.80 11.87
N GLY A 29 4.81 25.05 11.94
CA GLY A 29 3.43 25.47 12.24
C GLY A 29 2.20 24.90 11.48
N LYS A 30 2.28 23.79 10.74
CA LYS A 30 1.12 22.99 10.31
C LYS A 30 0.74 21.95 11.35
N ASP A 31 -0.54 21.87 11.69
CA ASP A 31 -1.10 20.76 12.47
C ASP A 31 -1.51 19.56 11.59
N TRP A 32 -2.03 18.50 12.21
CA TRP A 32 -2.46 17.31 11.46
C TRP A 32 -3.63 17.59 10.52
N ASP A 33 -4.57 18.45 10.90
CA ASP A 33 -5.73 18.77 10.08
C ASP A 33 -5.26 19.46 8.79
N GLU A 34 -4.34 20.42 8.89
CA GLU A 34 -3.72 21.08 7.73
C GLU A 34 -2.92 20.11 6.85
N LEU A 35 -2.19 19.17 7.46
CA LEU A 35 -1.41 18.16 6.73
C LEU A 35 -2.28 17.17 5.95
N THR A 36 -3.47 16.81 6.47
CA THR A 36 -4.40 15.91 5.76
C THR A 36 -5.03 16.54 4.52
N GLN A 37 -4.99 17.87 4.39
CA GLN A 37 -5.47 18.59 3.21
C GLN A 37 -4.43 18.65 2.07
N HIS A 38 -3.20 18.16 2.30
CA HIS A 38 -2.18 18.09 1.25
C HIS A 38 -2.68 17.21 0.09
N LYS A 39 -2.56 17.75 -1.13
CA LYS A 39 -3.04 17.05 -2.33
C LYS A 39 -1.94 16.18 -2.88
N ILE A 40 -2.29 14.94 -3.26
CA ILE A 40 -1.37 14.06 -3.97
C ILE A 40 -1.02 14.71 -5.33
N PRO A 41 0.26 14.97 -5.62
CA PRO A 41 0.68 15.66 -6.83
C PRO A 41 0.31 14.88 -8.10
N ASP A 42 -0.08 15.59 -9.16
CA ASP A 42 -0.44 14.95 -10.43
C ASP A 42 0.74 14.22 -11.06
N TRP A 43 1.97 14.75 -10.89
CA TRP A 43 3.17 14.06 -11.39
C TRP A 43 3.31 12.65 -10.81
N PHE A 44 2.96 12.44 -9.53
CA PHE A 44 3.08 11.14 -8.87
C PHE A 44 1.97 10.20 -9.34
N ARG A 45 0.74 10.73 -9.47
CA ARG A 45 -0.40 10.02 -10.04
C ARG A 45 -0.13 9.56 -11.47
N ASP A 46 0.60 10.35 -12.25
CA ASP A 46 0.88 10.09 -13.66
C ASP A 46 2.13 9.23 -13.88
N ALA A 47 3.05 9.23 -12.91
CA ALA A 47 4.34 8.56 -13.00
C ALA A 47 4.23 7.04 -13.14
N LYS A 48 3.34 6.40 -12.36
CA LYS A 48 3.04 4.95 -12.29
C LYS A 48 4.19 4.00 -11.95
N PHE A 49 5.42 4.30 -12.35
CA PHE A 49 6.57 3.42 -12.23
C PHE A 49 7.81 4.20 -11.79
N GLY A 50 8.41 3.75 -10.69
CA GLY A 50 9.67 4.26 -10.18
C GLY A 50 10.63 3.13 -9.80
N ILE A 51 11.92 3.47 -9.65
CA ILE A 51 12.97 2.51 -9.29
C ILE A 51 13.79 3.02 -8.11
N TYR A 52 14.03 2.18 -7.12
CA TYR A 52 14.97 2.45 -6.04
C TYR A 52 15.89 1.26 -5.80
N ALA A 53 16.83 1.39 -4.86
CA ALA A 53 17.82 0.37 -4.59
C ALA A 53 18.21 0.30 -3.12
N HIS A 54 18.14 -0.90 -2.53
CA HIS A 54 18.76 -1.21 -1.26
C HIS A 54 20.25 -1.49 -1.46
N LEU A 55 21.05 -0.43 -1.35
CA LEU A 55 22.51 -0.48 -1.37
C LEU A 55 23.05 0.13 -0.07
N GLY A 56 23.83 -0.63 0.68
CA GLY A 56 24.47 -0.17 1.91
C GLY A 56 25.51 -1.16 2.41
N VAL A 57 26.02 -0.94 3.62
CA VAL A 57 27.07 -1.79 4.23
C VAL A 57 26.57 -3.23 4.42
N TYR A 58 25.27 -3.41 4.64
CA TYR A 58 24.62 -4.73 4.70
C TYR A 58 24.74 -5.55 3.40
N CYS A 59 25.14 -4.97 2.27
CA CYS A 59 25.44 -5.72 1.05
C CYS A 59 26.81 -6.41 1.09
N VAL A 60 27.75 -5.98 1.94
CA VAL A 60 29.13 -6.52 1.99
C VAL A 60 29.16 -8.02 2.27
N PRO A 61 28.38 -8.55 3.24
CA PRO A 61 28.39 -9.98 3.51
C PRO A 61 27.80 -10.83 2.38
N ALA A 62 27.00 -10.23 1.47
CA ALA A 62 26.27 -10.88 0.38
C ALA A 62 25.49 -12.14 0.83
N TYR A 63 24.94 -12.11 2.04
CA TYR A 63 24.32 -13.27 2.68
C TYR A 63 22.97 -12.92 3.30
N GLU A 64 21.98 -13.79 3.08
CA GLU A 64 20.63 -13.70 3.65
C GLU A 64 19.76 -12.56 3.11
N SER A 65 19.96 -11.33 3.59
CA SER A 65 19.17 -10.12 3.27
C SER A 65 19.80 -8.86 3.86
N GLU A 66 19.17 -7.71 3.64
CA GLU A 66 19.51 -6.41 4.24
C GLU A 66 19.28 -6.37 5.77
N TRP A 67 18.70 -7.43 6.33
CA TRP A 67 18.57 -7.64 7.77
C TRP A 67 19.73 -8.44 8.38
N TYR A 68 20.77 -8.76 7.60
CA TYR A 68 22.03 -9.30 8.12
C TYR A 68 22.54 -8.56 9.39
N PRO A 69 22.58 -7.21 9.44
CA PRO A 69 23.12 -6.48 10.60
C PRO A 69 22.36 -6.79 11.89
N ARG A 70 21.04 -6.95 11.81
CA ARG A 70 20.21 -7.39 12.93
C ARG A 70 20.48 -8.84 13.29
N TYR A 71 20.40 -9.72 12.28
CA TYR A 71 20.38 -11.16 12.48
C TYR A 71 21.72 -11.76 12.91
N MET A 72 22.84 -11.07 12.69
CA MET A 72 24.13 -11.49 13.24
C MET A 72 24.18 -11.42 14.77
N TYR A 73 23.37 -10.56 15.41
CA TYR A 73 23.26 -10.46 16.87
C TYR A 73 22.05 -11.23 17.45
N THR A 74 21.26 -11.91 16.61
CA THR A 74 20.10 -12.70 17.06
C THR A 74 20.55 -14.10 17.47
N LYS A 75 20.49 -14.37 18.77
CA LYS A 75 20.90 -15.67 19.36
C LYS A 75 20.30 -16.86 18.62
N GLY A 76 21.16 -17.72 18.08
CA GLY A 76 20.80 -18.97 17.42
C GLY A 76 20.34 -18.83 15.96
N HIS A 77 20.32 -17.61 15.42
CA HIS A 77 19.96 -17.38 14.02
C HIS A 77 21.07 -17.87 13.07
N LYS A 78 20.67 -18.32 11.87
CA LYS A 78 21.62 -18.83 10.85
C LYS A 78 22.68 -17.81 10.42
N VAL A 79 22.33 -16.52 10.48
CA VAL A 79 23.24 -15.41 10.14
C VAL A 79 24.32 -15.24 11.19
N GLN A 80 23.98 -15.34 12.49
CA GLN A 80 24.97 -15.33 13.57
C GLN A 80 26.01 -16.43 13.35
N LYS A 81 25.58 -17.67 13.12
CA LYS A 81 26.48 -18.81 12.90
C LYS A 81 27.40 -18.57 11.70
N TYR A 82 26.83 -18.18 10.56
CA TYR A 82 27.59 -17.84 9.37
C TYR A 82 28.60 -16.71 9.63
N HIS A 83 28.21 -15.70 10.41
CA HIS A 83 29.09 -14.59 10.76
C HIS A 83 30.28 -15.07 11.60
N GLU A 84 30.01 -15.84 12.66
CA GLU A 84 31.04 -16.38 13.56
C GLU A 84 32.00 -17.34 12.83
N GLU A 85 31.49 -18.15 11.90
CA GLU A 85 32.29 -19.07 11.09
C GLU A 85 33.17 -18.34 10.06
N LYS A 86 32.66 -17.26 9.44
CA LYS A 86 33.35 -16.58 8.33
C LYS A 86 34.22 -15.40 8.76
N TYR A 87 33.79 -14.62 9.75
CA TYR A 87 34.42 -13.37 10.15
C TYR A 87 34.98 -13.39 11.58
N GLY A 88 34.48 -14.28 12.44
CA GLY A 88 34.92 -14.43 13.83
C GLY A 88 33.87 -13.99 14.84
N LYS A 89 34.25 -14.00 16.13
CA LYS A 89 33.30 -13.72 17.23
C LYS A 89 32.75 -12.29 17.13
N LEU A 90 31.49 -12.10 17.54
CA LEU A 90 30.82 -10.79 17.53
C LEU A 90 31.50 -9.71 18.41
N SER A 91 32.31 -10.13 19.39
CA SER A 91 33.12 -9.25 20.23
C SER A 91 34.41 -8.78 19.55
N GLU A 92 34.86 -9.48 18.50
CA GLU A 92 36.10 -9.22 17.76
C GLU A 92 35.81 -8.62 16.38
N PHE A 93 34.71 -9.03 15.75
CA PHE A 93 34.23 -8.51 14.48
C PHE A 93 32.73 -8.16 14.62
N GLY A 94 32.42 -6.87 14.71
CA GLY A 94 31.07 -6.33 14.75
C GLY A 94 30.58 -5.87 13.38
N TYR A 95 29.32 -5.42 13.32
CA TYR A 95 28.75 -4.92 12.07
C TYR A 95 29.52 -3.72 11.48
N HIS A 96 30.00 -2.82 12.33
CA HIS A 96 30.75 -1.63 11.90
C HIS A 96 32.08 -1.98 11.21
N ASP A 97 32.65 -3.16 11.43
CA ASP A 97 33.87 -3.63 10.76
C ASP A 97 33.66 -3.95 9.27
N PHE A 98 32.41 -4.06 8.81
CA PHE A 98 32.12 -4.10 7.37
C PHE A 98 32.23 -2.75 6.68
N ILE A 99 32.18 -1.63 7.42
CA ILE A 99 32.17 -0.29 6.82
C ILE A 99 33.42 -0.03 5.96
N PRO A 100 34.67 -0.33 6.41
CA PRO A 100 35.86 -0.18 5.57
C PRO A 100 35.89 -1.09 4.33
N MET A 101 35.12 -2.17 4.33
CA MET A 101 35.02 -3.11 3.22
C MET A 101 34.02 -2.65 2.15
N PHE A 102 33.08 -1.78 2.50
CA PHE A 102 32.10 -1.20 1.58
C PHE A 102 32.74 -0.07 0.76
N LYS A 103 33.30 -0.39 -0.42
CA LYS A 103 34.10 0.55 -1.21
C LYS A 103 33.41 1.14 -2.45
N LEU A 104 32.36 0.51 -2.95
CA LEU A 104 31.64 0.95 -4.16
C LEU A 104 32.53 1.15 -5.40
N GLU A 105 33.47 0.24 -5.63
CA GLU A 105 34.49 0.34 -6.68
C GLU A 105 33.91 0.41 -8.10
N ASN A 106 32.76 -0.21 -8.33
CA ASN A 106 32.03 -0.26 -9.61
C ASN A 106 30.79 0.66 -9.63
N PHE A 107 30.60 1.50 -8.61
CA PHE A 107 29.44 2.38 -8.53
C PHE A 107 29.58 3.62 -9.44
N ASN A 108 28.60 3.78 -10.33
CA ASN A 108 28.48 4.94 -11.20
C ASN A 108 27.02 5.47 -11.23
N ALA A 109 26.79 6.58 -10.54
CA ALA A 109 25.48 7.22 -10.45
C ALA A 109 24.88 7.60 -11.83
N LYS A 110 25.71 7.97 -12.81
CA LYS A 110 25.25 8.33 -14.16
C LYS A 110 24.75 7.09 -14.92
N GLU A 111 25.45 5.97 -14.80
CA GLU A 111 25.03 4.71 -15.42
C GLU A 111 23.74 4.19 -14.81
N TRP A 112 23.61 4.27 -13.49
CA TRP A 112 22.37 3.92 -12.79
C TRP A 112 21.20 4.80 -13.24
N ALA A 113 21.37 6.12 -13.28
CA ALA A 113 20.32 7.03 -13.74
C ALA A 113 19.89 6.74 -15.19
N LYS A 114 20.85 6.48 -16.09
CA LYS A 114 20.56 6.08 -17.48
C LYS A 114 19.82 4.75 -17.56
N LEU A 115 20.21 3.77 -16.75
CA LEU A 115 19.52 2.48 -16.66
C LEU A 115 18.06 2.69 -16.21
N TYR A 116 17.82 3.48 -15.16
CA TYR A 116 16.48 3.75 -14.65
C TYR A 116 15.61 4.46 -15.71
N LYS A 117 16.18 5.45 -16.40
CA LYS A 117 15.51 6.14 -17.51
C LYS A 117 15.17 5.16 -18.63
N ARG A 118 16.13 4.32 -19.02
CA ARG A 118 15.98 3.32 -20.07
C ARG A 118 14.91 2.29 -19.75
N ALA A 119 14.76 1.94 -18.46
CA ALA A 119 13.71 1.06 -17.96
C ALA A 119 12.32 1.71 -17.97
N GLY A 120 12.22 3.02 -18.19
CA GLY A 120 10.96 3.77 -18.20
C GLY A 120 10.58 4.39 -16.85
N ALA A 121 11.44 4.36 -15.83
CA ALA A 121 11.12 5.00 -14.56
C ALA A 121 10.85 6.51 -14.74
N LYS A 122 9.85 7.02 -14.02
CA LYS A 122 9.55 8.47 -13.96
C LYS A 122 10.10 9.13 -12.70
N PHE A 123 10.35 8.32 -11.68
CA PHE A 123 11.03 8.72 -10.45
C PHE A 123 12.01 7.63 -10.02
N ALA A 124 13.12 8.01 -9.41
CA ALA A 124 14.11 7.06 -8.93
C ALA A 124 14.97 7.61 -7.79
N GLY A 125 15.67 6.72 -7.07
CA GLY A 125 16.65 7.15 -6.06
C GLY A 125 17.10 6.06 -5.09
N PRO A 126 17.89 6.42 -4.07
CA PRO A 126 18.47 5.44 -3.16
C PRO A 126 17.60 5.18 -1.92
N VAL A 127 17.87 4.06 -1.25
CA VAL A 127 17.73 4.02 0.22
C VAL A 127 18.81 4.96 0.79
N ALA A 128 18.38 6.08 1.35
CA ALA A 128 19.28 7.09 1.90
C ALA A 128 19.84 6.63 3.26
N GLU A 129 19.01 5.97 4.07
CA GLU A 129 19.43 5.24 5.26
C GLU A 129 18.47 4.09 5.54
N HIS A 130 19.03 2.90 5.71
CA HIS A 130 18.28 1.71 6.09
C HIS A 130 18.12 1.65 7.63
N HIS A 131 17.79 0.49 8.19
CA HIS A 131 17.70 0.29 9.64
C HIS A 131 19.07 0.21 10.34
N ASP A 132 20.15 0.09 9.57
CA ASP A 132 21.49 -0.24 10.03
C ASP A 132 22.24 0.93 10.69
N GLY A 133 21.71 2.15 10.57
CA GLY A 133 22.25 3.37 11.19
C GLY A 133 23.30 4.09 10.35
N PHE A 134 23.58 3.61 9.13
CA PHE A 134 24.63 4.15 8.25
C PHE A 134 24.05 5.06 7.16
N SER A 135 24.36 6.35 7.22
CA SER A 135 23.85 7.36 6.28
C SER A 135 24.61 7.31 4.94
N MET A 136 23.90 7.15 3.82
CA MET A 136 24.52 7.04 2.49
C MET A 136 24.88 8.40 1.84
N TRP A 137 24.93 9.48 2.63
CA TRP A 137 25.21 10.84 2.15
C TRP A 137 26.34 11.51 2.95
N ASP A 138 26.76 12.70 2.53
CA ASP A 138 27.67 13.56 3.29
C ASP A 138 26.95 14.15 4.50
N SER A 139 26.94 13.44 5.63
CA SER A 139 26.16 13.81 6.81
C SER A 139 26.99 14.54 7.87
N LYS A 140 26.46 15.65 8.38
CA LYS A 140 27.03 16.36 9.54
C LYS A 140 26.44 15.92 10.87
N VAL A 141 25.23 15.34 10.85
CA VAL A 141 24.49 14.91 12.05
C VAL A 141 24.67 13.41 12.35
N ASN A 142 25.32 12.68 11.44
CA ASN A 142 25.71 11.29 11.64
C ASN A 142 27.16 11.06 11.19
N ARG A 143 28.07 10.77 12.14
CA ARG A 143 29.46 10.41 11.81
C ARG A 143 29.58 9.08 11.05
N TRP A 144 28.58 8.19 11.17
CA TRP A 144 28.51 6.93 10.46
C TRP A 144 27.91 7.15 9.08
N ASN A 145 28.73 7.64 8.15
CA ASN A 145 28.25 8.00 6.82
C ASN A 145 29.22 7.61 5.69
N ALA A 146 28.67 7.49 4.49
CA ALA A 146 29.40 7.06 3.29
C ALA A 146 30.45 8.06 2.79
N LYS A 147 30.34 9.35 3.17
CA LYS A 147 31.31 10.38 2.78
C LYS A 147 32.58 10.30 3.62
N ASP A 148 32.43 10.05 4.91
CA ASP A 148 33.52 10.03 5.88
C ASP A 148 34.08 8.62 6.11
N MET A 149 33.37 7.57 5.71
CA MET A 149 33.77 6.18 5.89
C MET A 149 33.57 5.36 4.61
N GLY A 150 34.06 4.12 4.59
CA GLY A 150 33.86 3.17 3.48
C GLY A 150 34.18 3.76 2.11
N PRO A 151 33.18 4.07 1.26
CA PRO A 151 33.39 4.51 -0.11
C PRO A 151 33.94 5.94 -0.23
N LYS A 152 33.91 6.74 0.84
CA LYS A 152 34.34 8.16 0.87
C LYS A 152 33.63 9.05 -0.15
N ARG A 153 32.33 8.80 -0.37
CA ARG A 153 31.49 9.42 -1.41
C ARG A 153 30.12 9.82 -0.88
N ASP A 154 29.58 10.91 -1.43
CA ASP A 154 28.18 11.31 -1.21
C ASP A 154 27.28 10.58 -2.20
N VAL A 155 26.90 9.34 -1.87
CA VAL A 155 26.16 8.45 -2.79
C VAL A 155 24.78 9.02 -3.12
N VAL A 156 24.06 9.55 -2.11
CA VAL A 156 22.76 10.20 -2.31
C VAL A 156 22.91 11.44 -3.20
N GLY A 157 23.87 12.32 -2.92
CA GLY A 157 24.13 13.52 -3.73
C GLY A 157 24.47 13.19 -5.19
N GLU A 158 25.33 12.20 -5.41
CA GLU A 158 25.69 11.76 -6.76
C GLU A 158 24.49 11.21 -7.54
N LEU A 159 23.66 10.35 -6.92
CA LEU A 159 22.47 9.77 -7.56
C LEU A 159 21.39 10.81 -7.83
N THR A 160 21.04 11.63 -6.83
CA THR A 160 19.98 12.64 -7.00
C THR A 160 20.31 13.60 -8.15
N LYS A 161 21.59 14.01 -8.28
CA LYS A 161 22.06 14.83 -9.39
C LYS A 161 21.97 14.11 -10.74
N ALA A 162 22.40 12.84 -10.80
CA ALA A 162 22.35 12.06 -12.03
C ALA A 162 20.92 11.78 -12.50
N ILE A 163 20.02 11.43 -11.59
CA ILE A 163 18.60 11.12 -11.85
C ILE A 163 17.87 12.35 -12.40
N ARG A 164 18.09 13.52 -11.80
CA ARG A 164 17.54 14.78 -12.32
C ARG A 164 18.03 15.11 -13.72
N LYS A 165 19.31 14.82 -14.01
CA LYS A 165 19.87 15.05 -15.35
C LYS A 165 19.19 14.21 -16.44
N GLU A 166 18.65 13.05 -16.09
CA GLU A 166 17.86 12.20 -16.99
C GLU A 166 16.34 12.57 -17.02
N GLY A 167 15.98 13.67 -16.35
CA GLY A 167 14.62 14.22 -16.32
C GLY A 167 13.64 13.40 -15.49
N MET A 168 14.11 12.68 -14.47
CA MET A 168 13.27 11.95 -13.53
C MET A 168 13.15 12.69 -12.20
N LYS A 169 12.03 12.44 -11.52
CA LYS A 169 11.78 12.87 -10.13
C LYS A 169 12.66 12.07 -9.17
N VAL A 170 13.02 12.62 -8.02
CA VAL A 170 13.93 11.99 -7.06
C VAL A 170 13.16 11.44 -5.85
N ILE A 171 13.38 10.18 -5.50
CA ILE A 171 12.95 9.58 -4.23
C ILE A 171 14.14 9.38 -3.30
N THR A 172 13.94 9.58 -2.01
CA THR A 172 14.87 9.10 -0.96
C THR A 172 14.08 8.28 0.05
N SER A 173 14.53 7.03 0.25
CA SER A 173 13.88 6.09 1.16
C SER A 173 14.58 6.08 2.54
N PHE A 174 13.79 6.05 3.61
CA PHE A 174 14.25 6.08 4.99
C PHE A 174 13.62 4.98 5.85
N HIS A 175 14.49 4.23 6.52
CA HIS A 175 14.08 3.10 7.35
C HIS A 175 14.60 3.24 8.80
N HIS A 176 15.43 4.25 9.05
CA HIS A 176 16.15 4.50 10.31
C HIS A 176 15.27 4.75 11.54
N GLY A 177 13.94 4.85 11.41
CA GLY A 177 13.04 4.86 12.58
C GLY A 177 13.14 3.58 13.41
N PHE A 178 13.30 2.41 12.77
CA PHE A 178 13.43 1.13 13.50
C PHE A 178 14.82 0.94 14.13
N ASN A 179 15.83 1.69 13.68
CA ASN A 179 17.15 1.69 14.30
C ASN A 179 17.05 2.10 15.78
N LEU A 180 16.24 3.12 16.08
CA LEU A 180 16.01 3.67 17.42
C LEU A 180 15.31 2.72 18.41
N GLU A 181 14.74 1.62 17.93
CA GLU A 181 14.05 0.64 18.77
C GLU A 181 14.93 -0.60 18.97
N SER A 182 14.47 -1.73 18.43
CA SER A 182 15.01 -3.04 18.75
C SER A 182 15.73 -3.66 17.57
N TYR A 183 16.01 -2.92 16.48
CA TYR A 183 16.67 -3.47 15.28
C TYR A 183 17.97 -4.21 15.62
N TYR A 184 18.82 -3.64 16.49
CA TYR A 184 19.94 -4.35 17.08
C TYR A 184 19.60 -4.87 18.48
N ALA A 185 19.83 -6.17 18.69
CA ALA A 185 19.82 -6.75 20.03
C ALA A 185 21.04 -6.23 20.81
N THR A 186 20.83 -5.87 22.07
CA THR A 186 21.94 -5.60 23.00
C THR A 186 22.53 -6.94 23.44
N VAL A 187 23.78 -7.20 23.08
CA VAL A 187 24.48 -8.45 23.40
C VAL A 187 25.69 -8.10 24.26
N GLU A 188 25.64 -8.51 25.53
CA GLU A 188 26.71 -8.31 26.50
C GLU A 188 28.07 -8.78 25.97
N GLY A 189 29.11 -7.98 26.20
CA GLY A 189 30.47 -8.26 25.71
C GLY A 189 30.68 -7.99 24.21
N THR A 190 29.73 -7.36 23.52
CA THR A 190 29.88 -6.95 22.12
C THR A 190 29.66 -5.44 21.95
N HIS A 191 29.95 -4.95 20.74
CA HIS A 191 29.81 -3.54 20.38
C HIS A 191 28.37 -2.99 20.48
N THR A 192 27.33 -3.84 20.42
CA THR A 192 25.94 -3.39 20.58
C THR A 192 25.57 -3.05 22.02
N ALA A 193 26.41 -3.45 23.00
CA ALA A 193 26.30 -3.06 24.40
C ALA A 193 27.30 -1.97 24.80
N ASN A 194 28.19 -1.54 23.89
CA ASN A 194 29.18 -0.50 24.15
C ASN A 194 28.60 0.89 23.78
N PRO A 195 28.49 1.83 24.76
CA PRO A 195 27.99 3.18 24.51
C PRO A 195 28.77 3.95 23.43
N GLU A 196 30.06 3.65 23.21
CA GLU A 196 30.87 4.28 22.16
C GLU A 196 30.29 4.11 20.75
N TYR A 197 29.56 3.00 20.52
CA TYR A 197 28.91 2.69 19.23
C TYR A 197 27.39 2.88 19.29
N GLY A 198 26.86 3.41 20.40
CA GLY A 198 25.43 3.54 20.60
C GLY A 198 24.75 4.35 19.49
N ASP A 199 25.44 5.35 18.97
CA ASP A 199 24.98 6.23 17.90
C ASP A 199 24.90 5.56 16.51
N LEU A 200 25.49 4.36 16.31
CA LEU A 200 25.26 3.50 15.15
C LEU A 200 24.14 2.47 15.42
N TYR A 201 24.18 1.86 16.61
CA TYR A 201 23.30 0.76 16.98
C TYR A 201 21.94 1.19 17.55
N GLY A 202 21.64 2.48 17.51
CA GLY A 202 20.38 3.05 17.98
C GLY A 202 20.22 2.99 19.50
N LYS A 203 21.32 3.03 20.25
CA LYS A 203 21.35 3.01 21.71
C LYS A 203 21.75 4.39 22.22
N PHE A 204 20.75 5.19 22.58
CA PHE A 204 20.92 6.52 23.15
C PHE A 204 20.61 6.46 24.65
N GLU A 205 21.36 7.20 25.46
CA GLU A 205 21.05 7.33 26.90
C GLU A 205 19.73 8.08 27.12
N ASN A 206 19.44 9.05 26.24
CA ASN A 206 18.17 9.77 26.17
C ASN A 206 17.48 9.49 24.84
N GLU A 207 16.26 8.97 24.88
CA GLU A 207 15.46 8.70 23.66
C GLU A 207 15.20 9.97 22.84
N GLU A 208 15.08 11.13 23.49
CA GLU A 208 14.88 12.42 22.83
C GLU A 208 16.05 12.77 21.89
N GLU A 209 17.29 12.46 22.27
CA GLU A 209 18.46 12.63 21.41
C GLU A 209 18.36 11.79 20.14
N GLY A 210 17.85 10.56 20.26
CA GLY A 210 17.57 9.68 19.13
C GLY A 210 16.52 10.28 18.18
N TYR A 211 15.44 10.85 18.72
CA TYR A 211 14.38 11.47 17.94
C TYR A 211 14.80 12.80 17.28
N ASP A 212 15.57 13.62 17.98
CA ASP A 212 16.16 14.85 17.44
C ASP A 212 17.10 14.51 16.27
N ARG A 213 17.94 13.49 16.44
CA ARG A 213 18.84 13.05 15.37
C ARG A 213 18.09 12.42 14.20
N TRP A 214 17.00 11.69 14.43
CA TRP A 214 16.11 11.19 13.37
C TRP A 214 15.54 12.36 12.54
N LEU A 215 15.04 13.41 13.19
CA LEU A 215 14.51 14.57 12.49
C LEU A 215 15.63 15.32 11.74
N ALA A 216 16.78 15.54 12.39
CA ALA A 216 17.91 16.25 11.79
C ALA A 216 18.48 15.55 10.55
N LYS A 217 18.50 14.21 10.52
CA LYS A 217 18.88 13.41 9.32
C LYS A 217 17.94 13.69 8.14
N LEU A 218 16.63 13.75 8.40
CA LEU A 218 15.64 14.09 7.38
C LEU A 218 15.80 15.53 6.89
N GLU A 219 15.93 16.49 7.80
CA GLU A 219 16.12 17.90 7.45
C GLU A 219 17.38 18.11 6.58
N GLU A 220 18.49 17.45 6.92
CA GLU A 220 19.73 17.52 6.15
C GLU A 220 19.55 17.01 4.71
N VAL A 221 18.85 15.89 4.52
CA VAL A 221 18.58 15.34 3.18
C VAL A 221 17.58 16.22 2.41
N ILE A 222 16.55 16.72 3.09
CA ILE A 222 15.56 17.64 2.52
C ILE A 222 16.26 18.88 1.95
N ASP A 223 17.11 19.53 2.74
CA ASP A 223 17.74 20.78 2.35
C ASP A 223 18.85 20.59 1.31
N LYS A 224 19.68 19.55 1.46
CA LYS A 224 20.79 19.28 0.53
C LYS A 224 20.31 18.77 -0.82
N TYR A 225 19.35 17.83 -0.81
CA TYR A 225 19.03 17.06 -2.01
C TYR A 225 17.63 17.32 -2.54
N LYS A 226 16.75 17.99 -1.79
CA LYS A 226 15.41 18.42 -2.23
C LYS A 226 14.59 17.30 -2.89
N PRO A 227 14.44 16.10 -2.29
CA PRO A 227 13.73 14.99 -2.92
C PRO A 227 12.32 15.39 -3.37
N ASP A 228 11.78 14.74 -4.40
CA ASP A 228 10.38 14.89 -4.82
C ASP A 228 9.48 13.98 -3.96
N GLN A 229 10.01 12.84 -3.54
CA GLN A 229 9.36 11.88 -2.66
C GLN A 229 10.25 11.50 -1.49
N ILE A 230 9.68 11.52 -0.28
CA ILE A 230 10.26 10.85 0.88
C ILE A 230 9.41 9.61 1.17
N TRP A 231 10.07 8.46 1.21
CA TRP A 231 9.43 7.19 1.49
C TRP A 231 9.88 6.69 2.87
N PHE A 232 8.93 6.20 3.67
CA PHE A 232 9.20 5.60 4.98
C PHE A 232 8.85 4.12 5.04
N ASP A 233 9.79 3.38 5.60
CA ASP A 233 9.56 2.01 6.03
C ASP A 233 8.75 1.94 7.33
N TRP A 234 8.41 0.73 7.73
CA TRP A 234 7.55 0.46 8.87
C TRP A 234 8.12 0.93 10.23
N GLY A 235 9.41 1.26 10.30
CA GLY A 235 10.05 1.77 11.52
C GLY A 235 9.56 3.14 11.98
N LEU A 236 8.82 3.88 11.16
CA LEU A 236 8.31 5.21 11.52
C LEU A 236 7.40 5.17 12.75
N ARG A 237 6.74 4.03 13.03
CA ARG A 237 5.91 3.82 14.23
C ARG A 237 6.63 4.06 15.56
N VAL A 238 7.95 3.93 15.60
CA VAL A 238 8.76 4.10 16.82
C VAL A 238 8.85 5.57 17.22
N VAL A 239 8.89 6.46 16.22
CA VAL A 239 9.15 7.90 16.43
C VAL A 239 7.89 8.58 16.96
N PRO A 240 7.91 9.45 17.99
CA PRO A 240 6.69 10.06 18.50
C PRO A 240 5.94 10.88 17.44
N LEU A 241 4.61 10.92 17.54
CA LEU A 241 3.76 11.64 16.57
C LEU A 241 4.17 13.11 16.41
N GLU A 242 4.64 13.76 17.47
CA GLU A 242 5.13 15.14 17.40
C GLU A 242 6.29 15.29 16.41
N TYR A 243 7.30 14.41 16.47
CA TYR A 243 8.44 14.43 15.53
C TYR A 243 8.02 14.11 14.10
N ARG A 244 7.09 13.15 13.92
CA ARG A 244 6.52 12.85 12.60
C ARG A 244 5.78 14.05 12.00
N ARG A 245 5.03 14.78 12.83
CA ARG A 245 4.34 16.02 12.42
C ARG A 245 5.35 17.10 12.05
N LYS A 246 6.38 17.33 12.88
CA LYS A 246 7.47 18.28 12.61
C LYS A 246 8.12 17.98 11.25
N PHE A 247 8.49 16.73 11.00
CA PHE A 247 8.98 16.29 9.70
C PHE A 247 8.01 16.60 8.55
N ALA A 248 6.76 16.14 8.64
CA ALA A 248 5.81 16.27 7.53
C ALA A 248 5.52 17.75 7.21
N SER A 249 5.40 18.56 8.26
CA SER A 249 5.25 20.00 8.14
C SER A 249 6.49 20.67 7.54
N TYR A 250 7.69 20.33 8.02
CA TYR A 250 8.94 20.84 7.46
C TYR A 250 9.02 20.55 5.97
N TYR A 251 8.84 19.28 5.59
CA TYR A 251 8.96 18.85 4.20
C TYR A 251 7.93 19.53 3.30
N TYR A 252 6.65 19.53 3.66
CA TYR A 252 5.61 20.20 2.85
C TYR A 252 5.64 21.73 2.93
N SER A 253 6.37 22.34 3.87
CA SER A 253 6.60 23.79 3.85
C SER A 253 7.52 24.20 2.69
N LYS A 254 8.40 23.29 2.25
CA LYS A 254 9.36 23.54 1.16
C LYS A 254 8.73 23.66 -0.21
N GLU A 255 7.49 23.20 -0.40
CA GLU A 255 6.81 23.25 -1.70
C GLU A 255 6.72 24.67 -2.25
N LYS A 256 6.41 25.64 -1.39
CA LYS A 256 6.33 27.05 -1.75
C LYS A 256 7.70 27.66 -2.04
N GLU A 257 8.71 27.28 -1.26
CA GLU A 257 10.09 27.76 -1.43
C GLU A 257 10.68 27.27 -2.76
N TRP A 258 10.38 26.03 -3.14
CA TRP A 258 11.00 25.36 -4.29
C TRP A 258 10.15 25.40 -5.56
N ASP A 259 8.93 25.96 -5.48
CA ASP A 259 7.91 25.88 -6.54
C ASP A 259 7.74 24.45 -7.05
N LYS A 260 7.50 23.54 -6.10
CA LYS A 260 7.61 22.10 -6.33
C LYS A 260 6.60 21.33 -5.50
N GLU A 261 5.84 20.46 -6.14
CA GLU A 261 4.95 19.52 -5.46
C GLU A 261 5.72 18.31 -4.92
N LEU A 262 5.54 18.00 -3.64
CA LEU A 262 6.24 16.96 -2.90
C LEU A 262 5.26 15.89 -2.43
N ILE A 263 5.75 14.67 -2.20
CA ILE A 263 4.90 13.60 -1.66
C ILE A 263 5.62 12.76 -0.60
N ILE A 264 4.88 12.41 0.45
CA ILE A 264 5.31 11.42 1.44
C ILE A 264 4.61 10.09 1.11
N THR A 265 5.36 8.99 1.14
CA THR A 265 4.80 7.63 1.11
C THR A 265 5.17 6.88 2.37
N ARG A 266 4.24 6.08 2.90
CA ARG A 266 4.40 5.41 4.20
C ARG A 266 3.70 4.07 4.25
N LYS A 267 4.26 3.15 5.03
CA LYS A 267 3.62 1.88 5.36
C LYS A 267 2.64 2.05 6.51
N LEU A 268 1.57 1.24 6.51
CA LEU A 268 0.61 1.09 7.61
C LEU A 268 0.08 2.45 8.09
N ASP A 269 -0.48 2.52 9.30
CA ASP A 269 -1.06 3.72 9.94
C ASP A 269 0.00 4.66 10.56
N GLN A 270 1.19 4.73 9.98
CA GLN A 270 2.35 5.42 10.59
C GLN A 270 2.30 6.92 10.50
N LEU A 271 1.51 7.43 9.58
CA LEU A 271 1.01 8.81 9.58
C LEU A 271 -0.52 8.73 9.56
N PRO A 272 -1.22 9.76 10.07
CA PRO A 272 -2.67 9.83 9.95
C PRO A 272 -3.13 9.63 8.50
N ASP A 273 -4.31 9.04 8.32
CA ASP A 273 -4.91 8.90 6.99
C ASP A 273 -5.16 10.27 6.36
N GLY A 274 -4.81 10.40 5.08
CA GLY A 274 -4.77 11.68 4.37
C GLY A 274 -3.40 12.36 4.39
N VAL A 275 -2.49 11.98 5.29
CA VAL A 275 -1.10 12.47 5.26
C VAL A 275 -0.22 11.51 4.46
N GLY A 276 0.06 11.88 3.22
CA GLY A 276 0.84 11.08 2.29
C GLY A 276 0.06 9.89 1.70
N VAL A 277 0.77 9.04 0.97
CA VAL A 277 0.19 7.88 0.26
C VAL A 277 0.61 6.57 0.95
N LEU A 278 -0.37 5.67 1.11
CA LEU A 278 -0.15 4.34 1.65
C LEU A 278 0.68 3.49 0.67
N ASP A 279 1.70 2.83 1.20
CA ASP A 279 2.57 1.91 0.48
C ASP A 279 2.43 0.48 1.00
N TYR A 280 2.07 -0.48 0.13
CA TYR A 280 1.91 -1.89 0.49
C TYR A 280 3.19 -2.69 0.23
N GLU A 281 3.93 -3.03 1.29
CA GLU A 281 5.15 -3.83 1.19
C GLU A 281 4.94 -5.17 0.53
N GLY A 282 5.62 -5.42 -0.60
CA GLY A 282 5.57 -6.71 -1.30
C GLY A 282 4.12 -7.17 -1.55
N GLY A 283 3.21 -6.21 -1.73
CA GLY A 283 1.79 -6.36 -1.55
C GLY A 283 0.94 -5.66 -2.61
N SER A 284 -0.36 -5.62 -2.39
CA SER A 284 -1.30 -4.93 -3.28
C SER A 284 -2.62 -4.66 -2.58
N ALA A 285 -3.33 -3.63 -3.04
CA ALA A 285 -4.76 -3.51 -2.80
C ALA A 285 -5.50 -4.73 -3.39
N ARG A 286 -6.60 -5.12 -2.73
CA ARG A 286 -7.43 -6.27 -3.15
C ARG A 286 -8.00 -6.07 -4.54
N ASP A 287 -8.64 -4.92 -4.76
CA ASP A 287 -9.29 -4.58 -6.02
C ASP A 287 -8.98 -3.13 -6.41
N LEU A 288 -9.64 -2.64 -7.44
CA LEU A 288 -9.68 -1.23 -7.77
C LEU A 288 -10.05 -0.38 -6.54
N THR A 289 -9.26 0.67 -6.31
CA THR A 289 -9.47 1.61 -5.19
C THR A 289 -9.78 3.00 -5.71
N PRO A 290 -10.62 3.79 -5.01
CA PRO A 290 -10.90 5.18 -5.40
C PRO A 290 -9.74 6.13 -5.04
N TYR A 291 -8.87 5.75 -4.11
CA TYR A 291 -7.69 6.50 -3.69
C TYR A 291 -6.43 5.95 -4.35
N LEU A 292 -5.41 6.80 -4.51
CA LEU A 292 -4.11 6.36 -4.98
C LEU A 292 -3.38 5.62 -3.86
N TRP A 293 -2.65 4.57 -4.21
CA TRP A 293 -1.74 3.85 -3.33
C TRP A 293 -0.43 3.54 -4.06
N GLN A 294 0.61 3.17 -3.32
CA GLN A 294 1.87 2.68 -3.86
C GLN A 294 2.11 1.25 -3.36
N THR A 295 2.90 0.48 -4.10
CA THR A 295 3.56 -0.72 -3.57
C THR A 295 5.01 -0.73 -3.98
N ASP A 296 5.86 -1.13 -3.05
CA ASP A 296 7.24 -1.52 -3.27
C ASP A 296 7.36 -3.03 -3.53
N GLN A 297 8.17 -3.38 -4.53
CA GLN A 297 8.43 -4.76 -4.94
C GLN A 297 9.91 -4.91 -5.25
N SER A 298 10.48 -6.11 -5.11
CA SER A 298 11.88 -6.36 -5.42
C SER A 298 12.06 -7.23 -6.66
N THR A 299 13.10 -6.93 -7.44
CA THR A 299 13.63 -7.84 -8.48
C THR A 299 14.06 -9.17 -7.90
N GLY A 300 14.48 -9.19 -6.62
CA GLY A 300 14.83 -10.39 -5.85
C GLY A 300 13.65 -11.13 -5.20
N GLY A 301 12.40 -10.73 -5.47
CA GLY A 301 11.23 -11.29 -4.81
C GLY A 301 11.07 -10.76 -3.38
N HIS A 302 11.33 -11.61 -2.38
CA HIS A 302 11.22 -11.25 -0.95
C HIS A 302 12.52 -10.72 -0.35
N ILE A 303 13.52 -10.47 -1.18
CA ILE A 303 14.87 -10.06 -0.77
C ILE A 303 15.16 -8.72 -1.43
N TRP A 304 15.60 -7.74 -0.65
CA TRP A 304 15.78 -6.37 -1.15
C TRP A 304 17.24 -6.04 -1.48
N SER A 305 18.20 -6.62 -0.76
CA SER A 305 19.63 -6.49 -1.09
C SER A 305 20.22 -7.68 -1.86
N TRP A 306 21.39 -7.49 -2.45
CA TRP A 306 22.10 -8.58 -3.14
C TRP A 306 22.56 -9.66 -2.17
N ARG A 307 22.40 -10.92 -2.60
CA ARG A 307 23.07 -12.08 -2.01
C ARG A 307 23.45 -13.07 -3.08
N ASP A 308 24.43 -13.92 -2.78
CA ASP A 308 24.81 -14.99 -3.69
C ASP A 308 23.65 -15.99 -3.90
N GLY A 309 23.44 -16.38 -5.16
CA GLY A 309 22.38 -17.32 -5.54
C GLY A 309 20.95 -16.75 -5.45
N ILE A 310 20.78 -15.42 -5.35
CA ILE A 310 19.45 -14.80 -5.43
C ILE A 310 18.78 -15.12 -6.78
N HIS A 311 17.49 -15.47 -6.74
CA HIS A 311 16.68 -15.62 -7.94
C HIS A 311 16.13 -14.26 -8.36
N ILE A 312 16.51 -13.79 -9.54
CA ILE A 312 15.98 -12.56 -10.12
C ILE A 312 14.71 -12.87 -10.92
N ARG A 313 13.66 -12.10 -10.66
CA ARG A 313 12.37 -12.20 -11.35
C ARG A 313 12.50 -11.85 -12.83
N SER A 314 11.67 -12.48 -13.66
CA SER A 314 11.62 -12.20 -15.09
C SER A 314 10.94 -10.85 -15.39
N ALA A 315 11.30 -10.24 -16.53
CA ALA A 315 10.64 -9.03 -17.04
C ALA A 315 9.13 -9.20 -17.17
N ARG A 316 8.67 -10.38 -17.63
CA ARG A 316 7.24 -10.73 -17.69
C ARG A 316 6.54 -10.58 -16.35
N SER A 317 7.13 -11.11 -15.28
CA SER A 317 6.53 -11.07 -13.94
C SER A 317 6.40 -9.63 -13.43
N VAL A 318 7.46 -8.85 -13.55
CA VAL A 318 7.48 -7.44 -13.08
C VAL A 318 6.56 -6.57 -13.93
N LEU A 319 6.52 -6.77 -15.24
CA LEU A 319 5.65 -6.01 -16.13
C LEU A 319 4.16 -6.30 -15.87
N HIS A 320 3.81 -7.58 -15.71
CA HIS A 320 2.44 -7.98 -15.38
C HIS A 320 1.97 -7.40 -14.04
N GLU A 321 2.89 -7.30 -13.09
CA GLU A 321 2.65 -6.64 -11.82
C GLU A 321 2.43 -5.13 -11.98
N LEU A 322 3.28 -4.42 -12.73
CA LEU A 322 3.07 -3.01 -13.05
C LEU A 322 1.68 -2.77 -13.65
N ILE A 323 1.30 -3.57 -14.64
CA ILE A 323 -0.02 -3.50 -15.30
C ILE A 323 -1.16 -3.68 -14.28
N THR A 324 -1.02 -4.67 -13.38
CA THR A 324 -2.03 -4.95 -12.34
C THR A 324 -2.14 -3.81 -11.33
N VAL A 325 -1.02 -3.28 -10.87
CA VAL A 325 -0.96 -2.17 -9.91
C VAL A 325 -1.65 -0.94 -10.50
N VAL A 326 -1.30 -0.57 -11.73
CA VAL A 326 -1.86 0.62 -12.40
C VAL A 326 -3.37 0.47 -12.64
N SER A 327 -3.84 -0.71 -13.02
CA SER A 327 -5.28 -0.94 -13.26
C SER A 327 -6.12 -0.91 -11.97
N LYS A 328 -5.49 -0.99 -10.80
CA LYS A 328 -6.11 -0.88 -9.47
C LYS A 328 -5.92 0.50 -8.81
N ASN A 329 -5.49 1.51 -9.58
CA ASN A 329 -5.16 2.87 -9.13
C ASN A 329 -3.86 2.99 -8.32
N GLY A 330 -2.91 2.08 -8.53
CA GLY A 330 -1.62 2.07 -7.81
C GLY A 330 -0.44 2.66 -8.59
N VAL A 331 0.66 2.86 -7.87
CA VAL A 331 2.01 3.19 -8.37
C VAL A 331 2.97 2.08 -7.93
N LEU A 332 3.80 1.57 -8.85
CA LEU A 332 4.80 0.56 -8.56
C LEU A 332 6.18 1.22 -8.32
N LEU A 333 6.77 0.94 -7.16
CA LEU A 333 8.15 1.26 -6.83
C LEU A 333 9.00 -0.02 -6.85
N LEU A 334 9.82 -0.20 -7.87
CA LEU A 334 10.63 -1.40 -8.03
C LEU A 334 12.03 -1.23 -7.41
N ASN A 335 12.36 -2.06 -6.43
CA ASN A 335 13.69 -2.22 -5.89
C ASN A 335 14.56 -3.08 -6.81
N ILE A 336 15.76 -2.61 -7.11
CA ILE A 336 16.86 -3.47 -7.59
C ILE A 336 17.77 -3.91 -6.44
N CYS A 337 18.52 -4.98 -6.64
CA CYS A 337 19.45 -5.57 -5.67
C CYS A 337 20.92 -5.40 -6.13
N PRO A 338 21.59 -4.27 -5.87
CA PRO A 338 22.99 -4.06 -6.24
C PRO A 338 23.94 -4.75 -5.27
N ALA A 339 25.11 -5.15 -5.77
CA ALA A 339 26.18 -5.70 -4.93
C ALA A 339 26.94 -4.58 -4.19
N ALA A 340 27.76 -4.98 -3.20
CA ALA A 340 28.52 -4.06 -2.34
C ALA A 340 29.56 -3.21 -3.08
N ASP A 341 29.97 -3.62 -4.29
CA ASP A 341 30.84 -2.85 -5.15
C ASP A 341 30.08 -1.81 -6.01
N GLY A 342 28.74 -1.80 -5.97
CA GLY A 342 27.88 -0.92 -6.76
C GLY A 342 27.52 -1.44 -8.16
N SER A 343 27.92 -2.67 -8.49
CA SER A 343 27.44 -3.36 -9.68
C SER A 343 25.98 -3.83 -9.52
N ILE A 344 25.29 -4.08 -10.63
CA ILE A 344 23.91 -4.58 -10.65
C ILE A 344 23.92 -5.96 -11.33
N PRO A 345 24.15 -7.05 -10.57
CA PRO A 345 24.32 -8.40 -11.09
C PRO A 345 22.99 -9.15 -11.33
N GLY A 346 23.08 -10.39 -11.81
CA GLY A 346 21.96 -11.34 -11.87
C GLY A 346 20.97 -11.15 -13.02
N GLY A 347 21.36 -10.46 -14.10
CA GLY A 347 20.48 -10.23 -15.25
C GLY A 347 19.44 -9.12 -15.04
N GLN A 348 19.54 -8.37 -13.93
CA GLN A 348 18.60 -7.31 -13.59
C GLN A 348 18.59 -6.18 -14.63
N LYS A 349 19.74 -5.84 -15.23
CA LYS A 349 19.83 -4.80 -16.26
C LYS A 349 19.05 -5.20 -17.52
N GLU A 350 19.22 -6.44 -17.97
CA GLU A 350 18.53 -7.01 -19.12
C GLU A 350 17.02 -7.04 -18.91
N MET A 351 16.58 -7.47 -17.72
CA MET A 351 15.17 -7.43 -17.33
C MET A 351 14.60 -6.01 -17.36
N LEU A 352 15.33 -5.01 -16.85
CA LEU A 352 14.93 -3.61 -16.91
C LEU A 352 14.89 -3.07 -18.35
N TYR A 353 15.79 -3.50 -19.24
CA TYR A 353 15.75 -3.12 -20.65
C TYR A 353 14.51 -3.66 -21.35
N GLU A 354 14.13 -4.92 -21.09
CA GLU A 354 12.92 -5.52 -21.64
C GLU A 354 11.65 -4.79 -21.16
N ILE A 355 11.58 -4.43 -19.88
CA ILE A 355 10.49 -3.60 -19.34
C ILE A 355 10.44 -2.24 -20.06
N GLY A 356 11.61 -1.62 -20.23
CA GLY A 356 11.75 -0.35 -20.94
C GLY A 356 11.33 -0.42 -22.42
N ASP A 357 11.64 -1.51 -23.11
CA ASP A 357 11.21 -1.74 -24.50
C ASP A 357 9.70 -1.81 -24.62
N TRP A 358 9.04 -2.50 -23.69
CA TRP A 358 7.59 -2.53 -23.63
C TRP A 358 7.00 -1.14 -23.35
N LEU A 359 7.51 -0.43 -22.34
CA LEU A 359 7.02 0.88 -21.93
C LEU A 359 7.28 1.98 -22.98
N LYS A 360 8.31 1.82 -23.82
CA LYS A 360 8.57 2.76 -24.93
C LYS A 360 7.43 2.76 -25.94
N VAL A 361 6.82 1.61 -26.21
CA VAL A 361 5.73 1.46 -27.20
C VAL A 361 4.36 1.59 -26.54
N ASN A 362 4.18 0.94 -25.40
CA ASN A 362 2.88 0.82 -24.73
C ASN A 362 2.69 1.81 -23.58
N GLY A 363 3.64 2.72 -23.36
CA GLY A 363 3.63 3.67 -22.23
C GLY A 363 2.41 4.59 -22.20
N GLU A 364 1.74 4.84 -23.33
CA GLU A 364 0.49 5.61 -23.38
C GLU A 364 -0.64 4.94 -22.57
N ALA A 365 -0.63 3.61 -22.45
CA ALA A 365 -1.60 2.85 -21.65
C ALA A 365 -1.24 2.80 -20.15
N ILE A 366 -0.09 3.35 -19.75
CA ILE A 366 0.38 3.37 -18.36
C ILE A 366 0.47 4.81 -17.85
N TYR A 367 1.32 5.63 -18.46
CA TYR A 367 1.64 6.96 -17.95
C TYR A 367 0.49 7.96 -18.15
N GLY A 368 0.14 8.67 -17.08
CA GLY A 368 -0.98 9.62 -17.08
C GLY A 368 -2.37 8.99 -17.18
N THR A 369 -2.48 7.66 -17.18
CA THR A 369 -3.79 7.00 -17.19
C THR A 369 -4.45 7.02 -15.82
N ARG A 370 -5.75 6.73 -15.80
CA ARG A 370 -6.52 6.41 -14.59
C ARG A 370 -7.11 5.01 -14.75
N PRO A 371 -7.43 4.31 -13.66
CA PRO A 371 -8.21 3.09 -13.77
C PRO A 371 -9.54 3.36 -14.50
N TRP A 372 -10.04 2.36 -15.20
CA TRP A 372 -11.40 2.40 -15.73
C TRP A 372 -12.43 2.03 -14.63
N ARG A 373 -13.67 1.71 -15.01
CA ARG A 373 -14.77 1.35 -14.11
C ARG A 373 -14.54 0.02 -13.37
N VAL A 374 -13.74 -0.87 -13.96
CA VAL A 374 -13.28 -2.14 -13.37
C VAL A 374 -11.80 -2.33 -13.66
N ARG A 375 -11.10 -3.12 -12.82
CA ARG A 375 -9.65 -3.36 -12.99
C ARG A 375 -9.26 -4.10 -14.27
N GLY A 376 -10.16 -4.90 -14.83
CA GLY A 376 -9.82 -5.95 -15.78
C GLY A 376 -10.69 -7.23 -15.70
N GLU A 377 -10.34 -8.19 -16.53
CA GLU A 377 -10.92 -9.53 -16.72
C GLU A 377 -9.88 -10.62 -16.42
N GLY A 378 -10.34 -11.83 -16.10
CA GLY A 378 -9.45 -12.91 -15.71
C GLY A 378 -8.93 -12.83 -14.28
N PRO A 379 -8.07 -13.78 -13.86
CA PRO A 379 -7.64 -13.92 -12.48
C PRO A 379 -6.76 -12.74 -12.04
N ASP A 380 -6.93 -12.33 -10.77
CA ASP A 380 -5.98 -11.41 -10.13
C ASP A 380 -4.64 -12.12 -9.93
N LEU A 381 -3.56 -11.52 -10.43
CA LEU A 381 -2.22 -12.12 -10.40
C LEU A 381 -1.64 -12.18 -8.99
N PHE A 382 -2.11 -11.34 -8.09
CA PHE A 382 -1.68 -11.38 -6.69
C PHE A 382 -2.37 -12.51 -5.93
N GLY A 383 -3.63 -12.87 -6.24
CA GLY A 383 -4.37 -13.97 -5.60
C GLY A 383 -4.62 -13.84 -4.08
N ARG A 384 -4.03 -12.81 -3.46
CA ARG A 384 -3.93 -12.52 -2.03
C ARG A 384 -3.60 -11.01 -1.93
N TYR A 385 -4.01 -10.35 -0.85
CA TYR A 385 -3.98 -8.88 -0.75
C TYR A 385 -3.57 -8.41 0.64
N GLY A 386 -3.04 -7.18 0.73
CA GLY A 386 -2.37 -6.66 1.92
C GLY A 386 -0.85 -6.67 1.78
N TYR A 387 -0.14 -6.71 2.91
CA TYR A 387 1.31 -6.60 3.01
C TYR A 387 2.00 -7.97 3.05
N TYR A 388 3.26 -8.03 2.63
CA TYR A 388 4.17 -9.18 2.72
C TYR A 388 3.72 -10.40 1.91
N MET A 389 3.14 -10.16 0.74
CA MET A 389 2.44 -11.21 0.02
C MET A 389 3.29 -11.89 -1.06
N PHE A 390 4.44 -11.30 -1.44
CA PHE A 390 5.51 -11.81 -2.32
C PHE A 390 5.03 -12.93 -3.27
N HIS A 391 4.39 -12.54 -4.38
CA HIS A 391 3.58 -13.46 -5.15
C HIS A 391 4.31 -14.21 -6.28
N ALA A 392 4.00 -15.51 -6.36
CA ALA A 392 4.13 -16.32 -7.55
C ALA A 392 3.01 -15.97 -8.54
N THR A 393 3.36 -15.84 -9.82
CA THR A 393 2.42 -15.59 -10.92
C THR A 393 1.26 -16.60 -10.88
N ALA A 394 0.01 -16.12 -10.81
CA ALA A 394 -1.16 -16.99 -10.93
C ALA A 394 -1.04 -17.85 -12.21
N ARG A 395 -1.22 -19.17 -12.09
CA ARG A 395 -1.36 -20.06 -13.25
C ARG A 395 -2.61 -19.65 -14.02
N GLN A 396 -2.44 -19.00 -15.16
CA GLN A 396 -3.54 -18.67 -16.04
C GLN A 396 -4.18 -19.95 -16.57
N LYS A 397 -5.50 -20.08 -16.41
CA LYS A 397 -6.32 -21.10 -17.07
C LYS A 397 -6.97 -20.45 -18.30
N SER A 398 -6.83 -21.09 -19.46
CA SER A 398 -7.49 -20.94 -20.78
C SER A 398 -8.12 -19.62 -21.27
N LYS A 399 -8.65 -18.72 -20.44
CA LYS A 399 -9.23 -17.43 -20.83
C LYS A 399 -8.19 -16.29 -20.83
N MET A 400 -8.40 -15.31 -21.71
CA MET A 400 -7.57 -14.10 -21.78
C MET A 400 -7.62 -13.32 -20.45
N ASN A 401 -6.47 -12.85 -19.98
CA ASN A 401 -6.38 -11.97 -18.82
C ASN A 401 -6.07 -10.55 -19.30
N VAL A 402 -6.95 -9.61 -18.99
CA VAL A 402 -6.92 -8.24 -19.51
C VAL A 402 -7.02 -7.27 -18.36
N HIS A 403 -6.18 -6.23 -18.38
CA HIS A 403 -6.26 -5.12 -17.43
C HIS A 403 -6.65 -3.83 -18.14
N PHE A 404 -7.42 -2.99 -17.47
CA PHE A 404 -7.95 -1.77 -18.07
C PHE A 404 -7.37 -0.50 -17.46
N THR A 405 -7.01 0.44 -18.33
CA THR A 405 -6.69 1.83 -17.98
C THR A 405 -7.38 2.74 -18.99
N GLN A 406 -7.59 4.01 -18.64
CA GLN A 406 -8.21 4.98 -19.54
C GLN A 406 -7.48 6.32 -19.52
N LYS A 407 -7.52 7.01 -20.66
CA LYS A 407 -6.97 8.35 -20.83
C LYS A 407 -7.58 9.02 -22.06
N ASP A 408 -7.92 10.30 -21.94
CA ASP A 408 -8.41 11.14 -23.05
C ASP A 408 -9.61 10.51 -23.82
N GLY A 409 -10.52 9.87 -23.08
CA GLY A 409 -11.70 9.19 -23.64
C GLY A 409 -11.42 7.82 -24.27
N ASN A 410 -10.16 7.37 -24.31
CA ASN A 410 -9.78 6.06 -24.83
C ASN A 410 -9.67 5.04 -23.69
N LEU A 411 -10.10 3.81 -23.99
CA LEU A 411 -9.88 2.66 -23.12
C LEU A 411 -8.69 1.85 -23.65
N TYR A 412 -7.77 1.49 -22.78
CA TYR A 412 -6.67 0.59 -23.08
C TYR A 412 -6.93 -0.75 -22.42
N ALA A 413 -7.06 -1.79 -23.24
CA ALA A 413 -7.18 -3.18 -22.83
C ALA A 413 -5.81 -3.85 -22.96
N ILE A 414 -5.18 -4.15 -21.82
CA ILE A 414 -3.83 -4.69 -21.72
C ILE A 414 -3.90 -6.20 -21.51
N CYS A 415 -3.75 -6.96 -22.60
CA CYS A 415 -3.75 -8.41 -22.63
C CYS A 415 -2.40 -8.96 -22.12
N LEU A 416 -2.44 -9.82 -21.10
CA LEU A 416 -1.21 -10.42 -20.53
C LEU A 416 -0.62 -11.56 -21.38
N ASN A 417 -1.37 -12.00 -22.40
CA ASN A 417 -0.96 -12.97 -23.42
C ASN A 417 -1.32 -12.47 -24.80
N TRP A 418 -0.77 -13.12 -25.82
CA TRP A 418 -1.04 -12.84 -27.22
C TRP A 418 -2.54 -12.96 -27.56
N PRO A 419 -3.21 -11.89 -28.04
CA PRO A 419 -4.63 -11.92 -28.36
C PRO A 419 -4.95 -12.41 -29.79
N GLY A 420 -3.96 -12.89 -30.55
CA GLY A 420 -4.15 -13.16 -31.99
C GLY A 420 -5.06 -14.32 -32.36
N GLU A 421 -5.44 -15.18 -31.42
CA GLU A 421 -6.52 -16.17 -31.63
C GLU A 421 -7.92 -15.54 -31.59
N GLY A 422 -8.01 -14.24 -31.25
CA GLY A 422 -9.28 -13.55 -31.00
C GLY A 422 -9.88 -13.91 -29.64
N PHE A 423 -10.74 -13.03 -29.14
CA PHE A 423 -11.52 -13.26 -27.92
C PHE A 423 -12.65 -12.23 -27.78
N THR A 424 -13.68 -12.58 -27.05
CA THR A 424 -14.77 -11.66 -26.65
C THR A 424 -14.50 -11.14 -25.24
N PHE A 425 -14.68 -9.84 -25.02
CA PHE A 425 -14.56 -9.25 -23.69
C PHE A 425 -15.73 -9.68 -22.81
N ASP A 426 -15.44 -10.17 -21.60
CA ASP A 426 -16.47 -10.59 -20.63
C ASP A 426 -17.11 -9.37 -19.91
N LYS A 427 -16.44 -8.22 -19.85
CA LYS A 427 -16.83 -7.05 -19.03
C LYS A 427 -16.99 -5.76 -19.82
N ILE A 428 -16.79 -5.74 -21.13
CA ILE A 428 -16.99 -4.55 -21.97
C ILE A 428 -18.29 -4.72 -22.75
N GLN A 429 -19.21 -3.77 -22.57
CA GLN A 429 -20.41 -3.63 -23.38
C GLN A 429 -20.31 -2.38 -24.26
N VAL A 430 -20.58 -2.53 -25.55
CA VAL A 430 -20.63 -1.44 -26.52
C VAL A 430 -22.05 -0.93 -26.62
N LYS A 431 -22.34 0.23 -26.03
CA LYS A 431 -23.66 0.86 -26.14
C LYS A 431 -23.82 1.57 -27.47
N LYS A 432 -22.76 2.22 -27.94
CA LYS A 432 -22.71 2.87 -29.25
C LYS A 432 -21.32 2.74 -29.85
N HIS A 433 -21.27 2.54 -31.15
CA HIS A 433 -20.08 2.67 -31.97
C HIS A 433 -20.43 3.40 -33.26
N SER A 434 -19.43 3.90 -33.97
CA SER A 434 -19.58 4.64 -35.22
C SER A 434 -18.48 4.25 -36.19
N GLU A 435 -18.48 4.83 -37.39
CA GLU A 435 -17.39 4.68 -38.36
C GLU A 435 -16.03 5.19 -37.84
N LYS A 436 -16.03 6.00 -36.77
CA LYS A 436 -14.81 6.47 -36.09
C LYS A 436 -14.30 5.49 -35.04
N SER A 437 -15.08 4.49 -34.68
CA SER A 437 -14.68 3.48 -33.70
C SER A 437 -13.61 2.57 -34.31
N LYS A 438 -12.54 2.32 -33.55
CA LYS A 438 -11.46 1.44 -34.01
C LYS A 438 -10.72 0.82 -32.84
N VAL A 439 -10.20 -0.38 -33.07
CA VAL A 439 -9.30 -1.07 -32.15
C VAL A 439 -7.90 -1.05 -32.75
N THR A 440 -6.93 -0.52 -32.03
CA THR A 440 -5.52 -0.46 -32.45
C THR A 440 -4.67 -1.32 -31.54
N LEU A 441 -3.93 -2.28 -32.10
CA LEU A 441 -2.85 -2.97 -31.41
C LEU A 441 -1.61 -2.07 -31.40
N LEU A 442 -1.25 -1.55 -30.22
CA LEU A 442 -0.09 -0.66 -30.09
C LEU A 442 1.20 -1.37 -30.52
N GLY A 443 2.06 -0.65 -31.25
CA GLY A 443 3.26 -1.21 -31.88
C GLY A 443 3.02 -1.91 -33.22
N HIS A 444 1.77 -1.96 -33.70
CA HIS A 444 1.43 -2.50 -35.01
C HIS A 444 0.47 -1.59 -35.79
N GLY A 445 -0.81 -1.56 -35.43
CA GLY A 445 -1.84 -0.86 -36.19
C GLY A 445 -3.26 -1.33 -35.88
N ASN A 446 -4.23 -0.96 -36.71
CA ASN A 446 -5.63 -1.35 -36.55
C ASN A 446 -5.79 -2.88 -36.63
N VAL A 447 -6.69 -3.42 -35.83
CA VAL A 447 -7.09 -4.83 -35.85
C VAL A 447 -8.60 -4.94 -36.03
N ASP A 448 -9.02 -6.04 -36.66
CA ASP A 448 -10.43 -6.30 -36.92
C ASP A 448 -11.17 -6.67 -35.62
N TYR A 449 -12.39 -6.16 -35.49
CA TYR A 449 -13.28 -6.45 -34.38
C TYR A 449 -14.72 -6.62 -34.89
N THR A 450 -15.54 -7.29 -34.09
CA THR A 450 -16.96 -7.47 -34.33
C THR A 450 -17.73 -6.98 -33.11
N VAL A 451 -18.84 -6.29 -33.33
CA VAL A 451 -19.83 -5.99 -32.29
C VAL A 451 -21.11 -6.76 -32.62
N ASP A 452 -21.46 -7.73 -31.78
CA ASP A 452 -22.71 -8.50 -31.90
C ASP A 452 -23.59 -8.22 -30.69
N GLY A 453 -24.76 -7.60 -30.92
CA GLY A 453 -25.53 -6.97 -29.85
C GLY A 453 -24.71 -5.87 -29.16
N GLU A 454 -24.31 -6.10 -27.91
CA GLU A 454 -23.42 -5.22 -27.13
C GLU A 454 -22.03 -5.83 -26.90
N ASP A 455 -21.79 -7.06 -27.34
CA ASP A 455 -20.55 -7.78 -27.08
C ASP A 455 -19.45 -7.35 -28.05
N LEU A 456 -18.30 -6.93 -27.51
CA LEU A 456 -17.12 -6.61 -28.30
C LEU A 456 -16.22 -7.84 -28.44
N THR A 457 -15.99 -8.27 -29.67
CA THR A 457 -15.09 -9.37 -30.02
C THR A 457 -13.91 -8.87 -30.82
N ILE A 458 -12.70 -9.21 -30.39
CA ILE A 458 -11.48 -9.07 -31.19
C ILE A 458 -11.39 -10.28 -32.11
N ASN A 459 -11.34 -10.03 -33.42
CA ASN A 459 -11.28 -11.11 -34.40
C ASN A 459 -9.87 -11.74 -34.43
N PRO A 460 -9.75 -13.03 -34.80
CA PRO A 460 -8.44 -13.66 -34.98
C PRO A 460 -7.56 -12.88 -35.96
N PHE A 461 -6.28 -12.73 -35.63
CA PHE A 461 -5.34 -11.99 -36.48
C PHE A 461 -4.92 -12.87 -37.66
N SER A 462 -5.33 -12.49 -38.87
CA SER A 462 -5.02 -13.23 -40.09
C SER A 462 -3.56 -13.12 -40.54
N SER A 463 -2.90 -12.00 -40.22
CA SER A 463 -1.56 -11.65 -40.75
C SER A 463 -0.53 -11.29 -39.68
N ILE A 464 -0.97 -10.95 -38.47
CA ILE A 464 -0.09 -10.48 -37.39
C ILE A 464 0.34 -11.67 -36.54
N LYS A 465 1.65 -11.85 -36.33
CA LYS A 465 2.18 -12.90 -35.44
C LYS A 465 2.84 -12.29 -34.22
N GLU A 466 2.78 -13.00 -33.10
CA GLU A 466 3.37 -12.55 -31.82
C GLU A 466 4.85 -12.16 -31.97
N LYS A 467 5.60 -12.97 -32.73
CA LYS A 467 7.04 -12.76 -32.98
C LYS A 467 7.38 -11.49 -33.75
N ASP A 468 6.39 -10.89 -34.43
CA ASP A 468 6.59 -9.68 -35.25
C ASP A 468 6.40 -8.41 -34.40
N MET A 469 5.96 -8.54 -33.14
CA MET A 469 5.83 -7.41 -32.22
C MET A 469 7.20 -6.89 -31.77
N PRO A 470 7.39 -5.57 -31.64
CA PRO A 470 8.66 -4.96 -31.23
C PRO A 470 8.95 -5.12 -29.72
N PHE A 471 8.08 -5.78 -28.98
CA PHE A 471 8.16 -6.04 -27.54
C PHE A 471 7.56 -7.41 -27.22
N LYS A 472 7.73 -7.86 -25.98
CA LYS A 472 7.21 -9.15 -25.48
C LYS A 472 6.32 -8.94 -24.26
N HIS A 473 5.79 -10.04 -23.72
CA HIS A 473 5.20 -10.18 -22.39
C HIS A 473 3.74 -9.74 -22.22
N ALA A 474 3.29 -8.64 -22.83
CA ALA A 474 1.89 -8.18 -22.79
C ALA A 474 1.57 -7.33 -24.03
N TYR A 475 0.30 -7.20 -24.41
CA TYR A 475 -0.14 -6.57 -25.66
C TYR A 475 -1.29 -5.61 -25.40
N VAL A 476 -1.24 -4.41 -25.96
CA VAL A 476 -2.23 -3.36 -25.68
C VAL A 476 -3.14 -3.12 -26.88
N LEU A 477 -4.44 -3.26 -26.65
CA LEU A 477 -5.49 -2.83 -27.56
C LEU A 477 -6.02 -1.47 -27.09
N LYS A 478 -5.89 -0.45 -27.92
CA LYS A 478 -6.49 0.88 -27.72
C LYS A 478 -7.85 0.91 -28.41
N LEU A 479 -8.90 1.13 -27.62
CA LEU A 479 -10.29 1.25 -28.08
C LEU A 479 -10.63 2.74 -28.13
N GLU A 480 -10.81 3.26 -29.36
CA GLU A 480 -11.09 4.67 -29.61
C GLU A 480 -12.48 4.84 -30.21
N GLY A 481 -13.20 5.88 -29.81
CA GLY A 481 -14.49 6.25 -30.41
C GLY A 481 -15.66 5.33 -30.06
N PHE A 482 -15.55 4.53 -29.00
CA PHE A 482 -16.65 3.70 -28.50
C PHE A 482 -17.33 4.37 -27.29
N ASP A 483 -18.65 4.20 -27.18
CA ASP A 483 -19.38 4.43 -25.93
C ASP A 483 -19.45 3.10 -25.18
N LEU A 484 -18.56 2.96 -24.19
CA LEU A 484 -18.34 1.73 -23.46
C LEU A 484 -18.96 1.80 -22.06
N GLU A 485 -19.72 0.78 -21.74
CA GLU A 485 -20.07 0.45 -20.37
C GLU A 485 -19.32 -0.80 -19.93
N ALA A 486 -19.15 -0.91 -18.62
CA ALA A 486 -18.86 -2.22 -18.06
C ALA A 486 -20.22 -2.86 -17.74
N GLU A 487 -20.41 -4.15 -18.05
CA GLU A 487 -21.45 -4.97 -17.40
C GLU A 487 -21.52 -4.55 -15.93
N PRO A 488 -22.71 -4.21 -15.39
CA PRO A 488 -22.83 -3.49 -14.13
C PRO A 488 -22.04 -4.20 -13.04
N PHE A 489 -21.42 -3.37 -12.21
CA PHE A 489 -20.55 -3.73 -11.09
C PHE A 489 -20.67 -5.18 -10.63
N SER A 490 -19.51 -5.84 -10.64
CA SER A 490 -19.10 -6.68 -9.52
C SER A 490 -19.57 -6.03 -8.21
N LYS A 491 -20.55 -6.67 -7.57
CA LYS A 491 -21.15 -6.33 -6.28
C LYS A 491 -20.25 -5.43 -5.43
N LEU A 492 -20.72 -4.23 -5.11
CA LEU A 492 -20.10 -3.37 -4.10
C LEU A 492 -19.79 -4.18 -2.82
N GLU A 493 -18.75 -3.78 -2.08
CA GLU A 493 -18.24 -4.54 -0.94
C GLU A 493 -19.35 -4.86 0.08
N VAL A 494 -19.59 -6.15 0.29
CA VAL A 494 -20.49 -6.64 1.33
C VAL A 494 -19.85 -6.36 2.69
N LEU A 495 -20.49 -5.56 3.53
CA LEU A 495 -20.01 -5.31 4.88
C LEU A 495 -20.37 -6.51 5.76
N HIS A 496 -19.37 -7.16 6.35
CA HIS A 496 -19.57 -8.35 7.18
C HIS A 496 -19.61 -8.00 8.68
N LEU A 497 -20.78 -8.18 9.28
CA LEU A 497 -21.00 -8.12 10.73
C LEU A 497 -20.89 -9.55 11.30
N ASN A 498 -19.67 -10.01 11.59
CA ASN A 498 -19.44 -11.38 12.03
C ASN A 498 -19.02 -11.45 13.51
N ALA A 499 -18.95 -12.66 14.05
CA ALA A 499 -18.61 -12.84 15.46
C ALA A 499 -17.18 -12.38 15.84
N ASN A 500 -16.23 -12.33 14.90
CA ASN A 500 -14.83 -12.00 15.20
C ASN A 500 -14.60 -10.50 15.43
N ASN A 501 -15.40 -9.67 14.76
CA ASN A 501 -15.29 -8.21 14.80
C ASN A 501 -16.45 -7.56 15.59
N ALA A 502 -17.27 -8.36 16.26
CA ALA A 502 -18.32 -7.88 17.14
C ALA A 502 -17.73 -7.39 18.47
N THR A 503 -18.14 -6.20 18.90
CA THR A 503 -18.06 -5.80 20.30
C THR A 503 -19.38 -6.13 20.97
N THR A 504 -19.34 -6.83 22.09
CA THR A 504 -20.56 -7.29 22.78
C THR A 504 -20.69 -6.68 24.16
N THR A 505 -21.91 -6.61 24.67
CA THR A 505 -22.18 -6.25 26.07
C THR A 505 -22.63 -7.48 26.86
N GLY A 506 -22.52 -7.39 28.19
CA GLY A 506 -23.04 -8.40 29.10
C GLY A 506 -22.34 -9.76 28.95
N ARG A 507 -23.12 -10.83 28.75
CA ARG A 507 -22.62 -12.22 28.80
C ARG A 507 -22.45 -12.87 27.42
N ILE A 508 -22.64 -12.13 26.34
CA ILE A 508 -22.42 -12.64 24.98
C ILE A 508 -20.93 -12.93 24.79
N ILE A 509 -20.62 -14.16 24.37
CA ILE A 509 -19.25 -14.63 24.15
C ILE A 509 -19.02 -14.93 22.67
N VAL A 510 -17.87 -14.52 22.15
CA VAL A 510 -17.36 -15.01 20.85
C VAL A 510 -16.79 -16.42 21.02
N ARG A 511 -17.51 -17.43 20.54
CA ARG A 511 -17.06 -18.83 20.56
C ARG A 511 -16.28 -19.14 19.28
N LYS A 512 -15.01 -19.52 19.44
CA LYS A 512 -14.18 -20.03 18.33
C LYS A 512 -14.70 -21.39 17.86
N GLY A 513 -14.73 -21.59 16.54
CA GLY A 513 -15.14 -22.85 15.95
C GLY A 513 -14.09 -23.95 16.11
N ASN A 514 -14.56 -25.20 16.21
CA ASN A 514 -13.68 -26.36 16.33
C ASN A 514 -13.10 -26.76 14.96
N LYS A 515 -11.92 -27.37 14.96
CA LYS A 515 -11.36 -27.99 13.76
C LYS A 515 -12.18 -29.25 13.41
N LYS A 516 -12.65 -29.33 12.16
CA LYS A 516 -13.35 -30.48 11.61
C LYS A 516 -12.36 -31.58 11.17
N LYS A 517 -12.86 -32.80 11.00
CA LYS A 517 -12.06 -33.97 10.59
C LYS A 517 -11.41 -33.83 9.21
N ASP A 518 -11.96 -32.98 8.34
CA ASP A 518 -11.46 -32.67 7.00
C ASP A 518 -10.36 -31.58 6.97
N GLY A 519 -9.96 -31.07 8.15
CA GLY A 519 -8.96 -30.02 8.26
C GLY A 519 -9.51 -28.58 8.19
N SER A 520 -10.79 -28.39 7.86
CA SER A 520 -11.46 -27.09 7.91
C SER A 520 -11.86 -26.70 9.35
N TYR A 521 -12.14 -25.43 9.62
CA TYR A 521 -12.62 -24.97 10.94
C TYR A 521 -14.11 -24.63 10.87
N GLU A 522 -14.86 -24.92 11.93
CA GLU A 522 -16.18 -24.32 12.12
C GLU A 522 -16.06 -22.79 12.20
N ARG A 523 -17.12 -22.09 11.79
CA ARG A 523 -17.16 -20.63 11.88
C ARG A 523 -17.33 -20.18 13.33
N ASN A 524 -16.70 -19.07 13.67
CA ASN A 524 -16.88 -18.43 14.96
C ASN A 524 -18.32 -17.89 15.07
N ARG A 525 -18.87 -17.87 16.28
CA ARG A 525 -20.25 -17.43 16.52
C ARG A 525 -20.39 -16.66 17.84
N LEU A 526 -21.33 -15.74 17.90
CA LEU A 526 -21.79 -15.21 19.18
C LEU A 526 -22.67 -16.27 19.85
N TYR A 527 -22.39 -16.53 21.12
CA TYR A 527 -22.96 -17.60 21.93
C TYR A 527 -23.30 -17.06 23.33
N LYS A 528 -24.20 -17.74 24.06
CA LYS A 528 -24.74 -17.29 25.37
C LYS A 528 -25.35 -15.89 25.35
N TRP A 529 -26.06 -15.54 24.28
CA TRP A 529 -26.88 -14.34 24.28
C TRP A 529 -28.25 -14.71 24.89
N ASP A 530 -28.29 -14.80 26.22
CA ASP A 530 -29.44 -15.25 27.02
C ASP A 530 -30.08 -14.13 27.86
N ASN A 531 -29.51 -12.93 27.83
CA ASN A 531 -30.09 -11.71 28.40
C ASN A 531 -30.58 -10.76 27.30
N ALA A 532 -31.85 -10.35 27.38
CA ALA A 532 -32.48 -9.50 26.38
C ALA A 532 -31.90 -8.08 26.30
N ARG A 533 -31.23 -7.62 27.36
CA ARG A 533 -30.57 -6.31 27.40
C ARG A 533 -29.18 -6.31 26.76
N ASP A 534 -28.62 -7.48 26.49
CA ASP A 534 -27.30 -7.58 25.87
C ASP A 534 -27.39 -7.24 24.37
N LYS A 535 -26.31 -6.66 23.84
CA LYS A 535 -26.22 -6.14 22.48
C LYS A 535 -24.90 -6.56 21.84
N ALA A 536 -24.90 -6.62 20.52
CA ALA A 536 -23.68 -6.68 19.73
C ALA A 536 -23.59 -5.44 18.85
N PHE A 537 -22.39 -4.91 18.65
CA PHE A 537 -22.18 -3.82 17.70
C PHE A 537 -20.86 -3.97 16.95
N TRP A 538 -20.80 -3.33 15.79
CA TRP A 538 -19.66 -3.33 14.87
C TRP A 538 -19.36 -1.91 14.44
N LEU A 539 -18.08 -1.62 14.20
CA LEU A 539 -17.66 -0.45 13.46
C LEU A 539 -17.43 -0.87 12.01
N VAL A 540 -18.28 -0.40 11.10
CA VAL A 540 -18.19 -0.68 9.67
C VAL A 540 -17.69 0.55 8.93
N ASN A 541 -16.73 0.36 8.02
CA ASN A 541 -16.32 1.42 7.13
C ASN A 541 -17.23 1.46 5.90
N VAL A 542 -18.17 2.39 5.88
CA VAL A 542 -19.06 2.62 4.74
C VAL A 542 -18.28 3.39 3.68
N LYS A 543 -17.90 2.71 2.61
CA LYS A 543 -17.13 3.34 1.52
C LYS A 543 -18.02 4.05 0.50
N VAL A 544 -19.28 3.63 0.39
CA VAL A 544 -20.28 4.17 -0.54
C VAL A 544 -21.59 4.37 0.23
N PRO A 545 -22.14 5.59 0.32
CA PRO A 545 -23.47 5.80 0.88
C PRO A 545 -24.53 5.14 -0.01
N GLY A 546 -25.58 4.60 0.56
CA GLY A 546 -26.65 3.95 -0.20
C GLY A 546 -27.44 2.92 0.60
N LYS A 547 -28.28 2.16 -0.10
CA LYS A 547 -29.10 1.10 0.48
C LYS A 547 -28.35 -0.22 0.48
N TYR A 548 -28.44 -0.94 1.59
CA TYR A 548 -27.80 -2.23 1.77
C TYR A 548 -28.85 -3.27 2.16
N ILE A 549 -28.95 -4.37 1.42
CA ILE A 549 -29.72 -5.54 1.83
C ILE A 549 -29.00 -6.25 2.98
N VAL A 550 -29.72 -6.47 4.06
CA VAL A 550 -29.24 -7.17 5.25
C VAL A 550 -29.57 -8.63 5.07
N ARG A 551 -28.54 -9.45 4.86
CA ARG A 551 -28.64 -10.91 4.84
C ARG A 551 -28.04 -11.47 6.10
N GLY A 552 -28.56 -12.56 6.65
CA GLY A 552 -28.02 -13.06 7.90
C GLY A 552 -28.13 -14.55 8.10
N GLU A 553 -27.23 -15.04 8.95
CA GLU A 553 -27.19 -16.39 9.45
C GLU A 553 -27.15 -16.34 10.98
N LEU A 554 -28.33 -16.51 11.57
CA LEU A 554 -28.53 -16.57 13.01
C LEU A 554 -29.69 -17.50 13.35
N ALA A 555 -29.58 -18.18 14.48
CA ALA A 555 -30.55 -19.15 14.94
C ALA A 555 -30.92 -18.93 16.41
N THR A 556 -32.22 -19.06 16.69
CA THR A 556 -32.81 -19.03 18.04
C THR A 556 -33.44 -20.39 18.36
N ARG A 557 -33.51 -20.73 19.65
CA ARG A 557 -34.07 -22.02 20.10
C ARG A 557 -35.58 -21.92 20.20
N PHE A 558 -36.30 -22.94 19.71
CA PHE A 558 -37.75 -23.15 19.87
C PHE A 558 -38.71 -22.13 19.21
N ARG A 559 -38.40 -20.83 19.18
CA ARG A 559 -39.22 -19.79 18.52
C ARG A 559 -38.37 -18.62 17.99
N ALA A 560 -38.95 -17.80 17.13
CA ALA A 560 -38.30 -16.63 16.54
C ALA A 560 -38.09 -15.53 17.58
N ALA A 561 -36.97 -14.82 17.52
CA ALA A 561 -36.73 -13.57 18.25
C ALA A 561 -36.95 -12.38 17.30
N ARG A 562 -37.51 -11.30 17.84
CA ARG A 562 -37.62 -10.02 17.13
C ARG A 562 -36.36 -9.19 17.40
N MET A 563 -35.65 -8.86 16.33
CA MET A 563 -34.35 -8.19 16.33
C MET A 563 -34.47 -6.79 15.73
N VAL A 564 -33.58 -5.91 16.18
CA VAL A 564 -33.42 -4.55 15.67
C VAL A 564 -31.95 -4.35 15.29
N LEU A 565 -31.69 -4.03 14.02
CA LEU A 565 -30.41 -3.56 13.51
C LEU A 565 -30.50 -2.05 13.31
N ASP A 566 -29.56 -1.30 13.86
CA ASP A 566 -29.61 0.16 13.95
C ASP A 566 -28.21 0.73 13.68
N ASN A 567 -28.08 1.66 12.73
CA ASN A 567 -26.81 2.32 12.41
C ASN A 567 -26.72 3.78 12.91
N GLY A 568 -27.69 4.22 13.73
CA GLY A 568 -27.81 5.58 14.22
C GLY A 568 -28.54 6.55 13.28
N GLU A 569 -28.82 6.15 12.05
CA GLU A 569 -29.56 6.95 11.05
C GLU A 569 -30.78 6.23 10.45
N ASP A 570 -30.77 4.90 10.44
CA ASP A 570 -31.83 4.04 9.96
C ASP A 570 -31.94 2.80 10.87
N THR A 571 -33.11 2.15 10.86
CA THR A 571 -33.40 1.00 11.71
C THR A 571 -34.17 -0.08 10.96
N LEU A 572 -33.59 -1.27 10.90
CA LEU A 572 -34.24 -2.47 10.37
C LEU A 572 -34.71 -3.38 11.51
N LYS A 573 -36.01 -3.69 11.52
CA LYS A 573 -36.61 -4.69 12.41
C LYS A 573 -36.87 -5.98 11.66
N PHE A 574 -36.49 -7.12 12.23
CA PHE A 574 -36.67 -8.43 11.58
C PHE A 574 -36.82 -9.57 12.59
N SER A 575 -37.40 -10.69 12.15
CA SER A 575 -37.56 -11.90 12.99
C SER A 575 -36.55 -12.97 12.60
N THR A 576 -35.91 -13.59 13.60
CA THR A 576 -35.03 -14.76 13.38
C THR A 576 -35.83 -15.99 12.98
N ILE A 577 -35.13 -17.04 12.55
CA ILE A 577 -35.73 -18.33 12.23
C ILE A 577 -35.44 -19.31 13.39
N PRO A 578 -36.46 -19.98 13.95
CA PRO A 578 -36.24 -21.06 14.90
C PRO A 578 -35.53 -22.24 14.21
N SER A 579 -34.50 -22.82 14.84
CA SER A 579 -33.86 -24.05 14.35
C SER A 579 -33.90 -25.16 15.40
N GLN A 580 -34.10 -26.41 14.96
CA GLN A 580 -34.01 -27.60 15.82
C GLN A 580 -32.57 -28.16 15.90
N ASN A 581 -31.68 -27.78 14.98
CA ASN A 581 -30.31 -28.29 14.87
C ASN A 581 -29.25 -27.19 15.06
N TYR A 582 -28.28 -27.44 15.94
CA TYR A 582 -27.24 -26.47 16.37
C TYR A 582 -26.24 -26.04 15.28
N GLY A 583 -26.15 -26.77 14.16
CA GLY A 583 -25.12 -26.59 13.13
C GLY A 583 -25.60 -25.98 11.82
N GLU A 584 -26.91 -25.73 11.68
CA GLU A 584 -27.51 -25.33 10.41
C GLU A 584 -27.97 -23.87 10.50
N GLY A 585 -27.29 -23.00 9.74
CA GLY A 585 -27.73 -21.64 9.47
C GLY A 585 -27.89 -21.48 7.96
N PHE A 586 -29.01 -20.90 7.54
CA PHE A 586 -29.26 -20.55 6.14
C PHE A 586 -29.16 -19.03 6.00
N LEU A 587 -28.44 -18.56 4.99
CA LEU A 587 -28.39 -17.14 4.68
C LEU A 587 -29.76 -16.69 4.20
N LYS A 588 -30.37 -15.72 4.90
CA LYS A 588 -31.68 -15.16 4.54
C LYS A 588 -31.65 -13.65 4.52
N ASP A 589 -32.38 -13.08 3.57
CA ASP A 589 -32.59 -11.64 3.45
C ASP A 589 -33.64 -11.17 4.47
N TYR A 590 -33.28 -10.19 5.30
CA TYR A 590 -34.09 -9.67 6.39
C TYR A 590 -34.68 -8.29 6.12
N GLY A 591 -34.12 -7.54 5.17
CA GLY A 591 -34.62 -6.23 4.77
C GLY A 591 -33.49 -5.33 4.29
N VAL A 592 -33.73 -4.02 4.28
CA VAL A 592 -32.79 -3.01 3.78
C VAL A 592 -32.46 -2.04 4.89
N ILE A 593 -31.19 -1.61 4.96
CA ILE A 593 -30.73 -0.52 5.83
C ILE A 593 -29.99 0.51 4.98
N ASN A 594 -30.24 1.80 5.23
CA ASN A 594 -29.65 2.90 4.48
C ASN A 594 -28.47 3.52 5.22
N PHE A 595 -27.40 3.84 4.47
CA PHE A 595 -26.29 4.66 4.96
C PHE A 595 -26.21 6.00 4.22
N SER A 596 -26.28 7.13 4.91
CA SER A 596 -26.32 8.46 4.27
C SER A 596 -24.94 9.07 3.99
N LYS A 597 -23.88 8.52 4.60
CA LYS A 597 -22.51 9.06 4.52
C LYS A 597 -21.43 7.98 4.52
N THR A 598 -20.25 8.35 4.02
CA THR A 598 -19.06 7.50 4.08
C THR A 598 -18.37 7.57 5.45
N GLY A 599 -17.47 6.62 5.71
CA GLY A 599 -16.64 6.56 6.91
C GLY A 599 -17.06 5.48 7.91
N ILE A 600 -16.42 5.49 9.09
CA ILE A 600 -16.69 4.53 10.15
C ILE A 600 -18.05 4.82 10.79
N GLN A 601 -18.95 3.85 10.68
CA GLN A 601 -20.30 3.89 11.23
C GLN A 601 -20.49 2.76 12.24
N LYS A 602 -21.19 3.04 13.33
CA LYS A 602 -21.53 2.02 14.33
C LYS A 602 -22.84 1.36 13.92
N VAL A 603 -22.84 0.03 13.79
CA VAL A 603 -24.05 -0.77 13.59
C VAL A 603 -24.29 -1.61 14.82
N GLU A 604 -25.46 -1.48 15.43
CA GLU A 604 -25.88 -2.16 16.65
C GLU A 604 -27.00 -3.16 16.34
N LEU A 605 -26.87 -4.37 16.87
CA LEU A 605 -27.88 -5.42 16.85
C LEU A 605 -28.37 -5.69 18.28
N ARG A 606 -29.68 -5.60 18.48
CA ARG A 606 -30.35 -5.80 19.78
C ARG A 606 -31.70 -6.48 19.62
N LEU A 607 -32.31 -6.89 20.73
CA LEU A 607 -33.70 -7.33 20.75
C LEU A 607 -34.67 -6.17 20.70
N GLU A 608 -35.80 -6.41 20.03
CA GLU A 608 -36.90 -5.45 20.00
C GLU A 608 -37.66 -5.43 21.34
N ASP A 609 -37.97 -6.62 21.87
CA ASP A 609 -38.79 -6.78 23.08
C ASP A 609 -37.96 -7.36 24.22
N LEU A 610 -37.82 -6.59 25.30
CA LEU A 610 -37.03 -6.98 26.47
C LEU A 610 -37.75 -8.00 27.37
N ASN A 611 -39.06 -8.17 27.20
CA ASN A 611 -39.89 -9.07 28.01
C ASN A 611 -40.13 -10.42 27.31
N ASP A 612 -39.84 -10.53 26.01
CA ASP A 612 -40.15 -11.69 25.19
C ASP A 612 -38.90 -12.24 24.46
N PHE A 613 -37.95 -12.81 25.22
CA PHE A 613 -36.68 -13.27 24.66
C PHE A 613 -36.52 -14.80 24.67
N PRO A 614 -36.43 -15.46 23.49
CA PRO A 614 -36.14 -16.90 23.41
C PRO A 614 -34.64 -17.26 23.53
N GLY A 615 -33.74 -16.27 23.64
CA GLY A 615 -32.28 -16.49 23.58
C GLY A 615 -31.75 -16.58 22.14
N ILE A 616 -30.62 -15.92 21.84
CA ILE A 616 -29.87 -16.15 20.59
C ILE A 616 -28.77 -17.16 20.89
N GLN A 617 -28.93 -18.35 20.32
CA GLN A 617 -28.04 -19.46 20.65
C GLN A 617 -26.84 -19.54 19.71
N ALA A 618 -26.99 -19.11 18.46
CA ALA A 618 -25.87 -18.96 17.55
C ALA A 618 -26.14 -17.80 16.58
N PHE A 619 -25.26 -16.81 16.59
CA PHE A 619 -25.18 -15.79 15.54
C PHE A 619 -23.83 -15.94 14.84
N TRP A 620 -23.83 -16.20 13.54
CA TRP A 620 -22.60 -16.34 12.77
C TRP A 620 -22.23 -15.03 12.10
N GLN A 621 -23.16 -14.47 11.32
CA GLN A 621 -22.95 -13.21 10.59
C GLN A 621 -24.25 -12.52 10.16
N LEU A 622 -24.15 -11.20 9.96
CA LEU A 622 -24.94 -10.47 8.96
C LEU A 622 -24.02 -9.96 7.85
N GLU A 623 -24.57 -9.86 6.66
CA GLU A 623 -23.98 -9.28 5.45
C GLU A 623 -24.82 -8.08 5.05
N LEU A 624 -24.21 -6.91 4.93
CA LEU A 624 -24.82 -5.73 4.34
C LEU A 624 -24.31 -5.67 2.91
N ALA A 625 -25.09 -6.20 1.97
CA ALA A 625 -24.75 -6.17 0.56
C ALA A 625 -25.38 -4.92 -0.07
N PRO A 626 -24.62 -4.06 -0.76
CA PRO A 626 -25.22 -2.88 -1.39
C PRO A 626 -26.24 -3.28 -2.46
N LEU A 627 -27.34 -2.54 -2.54
CA LEU A 627 -28.43 -2.75 -3.49
C LEU A 627 -28.30 -1.91 -4.76
N ASP A 628 -27.63 -0.76 -4.67
CA ASP A 628 -27.51 0.25 -5.73
C ASP A 628 -26.03 0.51 -6.06
#